data_AF-A0A933N7R5-F1
#
_entry.id   AF-A0A933N7R5-F1
#
_cell.length_a   1.000
_cell.length_b   1.000
_cell.length_c   1.000
_cell.angle_alpha   90.00
_cell.angle_beta   90.00
_cell.angle_gamma   90.00
#
_symmetry.space_group_name_H-M   'P 1'
#
loop_
_entity.id
_entity.type
_entity.pdbx_description
1 polymer ?
#
loop_
_entity_poly.entity_id
_entity_poly.type
_entity_poly.pdbx_seq_one_letter_code
_entity_poly.pdbx_strand_id
1 'polypeptide(L)'
;MEKKRDIGAEVIQGLGEIREFYAGKMTLRTHEVVPAKIDPVTPKELKETREKLNMSQAVFAARLGLNKRTLERWERGDATPSDSTSILIRLAARFDDTLERIQAVAAAPSKSR
;
A
#
# COMPACT_ATOMS: atom_id res chain seq x y z
N MET A 1 -38.74 -18.81 -11.07
CA MET A 1 -38.73 -18.85 -9.59
C MET A 1 -37.29 -18.70 -9.14
N GLU A 2 -36.95 -17.57 -8.52
CA GLU A 2 -35.64 -17.40 -7.88
C GLU A 2 -35.51 -18.41 -6.75
N LYS A 3 -34.45 -19.22 -6.80
CA LYS A 3 -34.14 -20.18 -5.75
C LYS A 3 -33.68 -19.38 -4.54
N LYS A 4 -34.47 -19.39 -3.46
CA LYS A 4 -34.14 -18.68 -2.21
C LYS A 4 -32.81 -19.25 -1.70
N ARG A 5 -31.80 -18.40 -1.60
CA ARG A 5 -30.45 -18.76 -1.19
C ARG A 5 -30.47 -19.33 0.22
N ASP A 6 -29.87 -20.50 0.41
CA ASP A 6 -29.73 -21.16 1.72
C ASP A 6 -28.29 -21.06 2.19
N ILE A 7 -28.03 -20.09 3.05
CA ILE A 7 -26.70 -19.83 3.60
C ILE A 7 -26.23 -21.00 4.48
N GLY A 8 -27.13 -21.69 5.18
CA GLY A 8 -26.78 -22.79 6.06
C GLY A 8 -26.21 -23.97 5.27
N ALA A 9 -26.91 -24.35 4.20
CA ALA A 9 -26.44 -25.39 3.28
C ALA A 9 -25.10 -25.03 2.61
N GLU A 10 -24.93 -23.77 2.18
CA GLU A 10 -23.69 -23.30 1.54
C GLU A 10 -22.48 -23.32 2.49
N VAL A 11 -22.65 -22.94 3.76
CA VAL A 11 -21.57 -22.99 4.76
C VAL A 11 -21.16 -24.43 5.06
N ILE A 12 -22.13 -25.34 5.23
CA ILE A 12 -21.85 -26.77 5.45
C ILE A 12 -21.10 -27.37 4.26
N GLN A 13 -21.51 -27.02 3.04
CA GLN A 13 -20.81 -27.42 1.82
C GLN A 13 -19.37 -26.90 1.81
N GLY A 14 -19.15 -25.61 2.06
CA GLY A 14 -17.81 -25.02 2.10
C GLY A 14 -16.88 -25.66 3.15
N LEU A 15 -17.41 -26.05 4.31
CA LEU A 15 -16.63 -26.80 5.31
C LEU A 15 -16.21 -28.19 4.82
N GLY A 16 -17.09 -28.86 4.06
CA GLY A 16 -16.76 -30.12 3.39
C GLY A 16 -15.65 -29.95 2.35
N GLU A 17 -15.74 -28.90 1.53
CA GLU A 17 -14.72 -28.55 0.54
C GLU A 17 -13.36 -28.25 1.19
N ILE A 18 -13.34 -27.53 2.33
CA ILE A 18 -12.12 -27.29 3.12
C ILE A 18 -11.49 -28.61 3.60
N ARG A 19 -12.29 -29.57 4.06
CA ARG A 19 -11.78 -30.87 4.51
C ARG A 19 -11.11 -31.64 3.37
N GLU A 20 -11.74 -31.70 2.21
CA GLU A 20 -11.20 -32.40 1.04
C GLU A 20 -9.97 -31.69 0.48
N PHE A 21 -9.89 -30.36 0.60
CA PHE A 21 -8.70 -29.57 0.28
C PHE A 21 -7.51 -29.94 1.19
N TYR A 22 -7.70 -30.01 2.51
CA TYR A 22 -6.65 -30.46 3.44
C TYR A 22 -6.27 -31.94 3.26
N ALA A 23 -7.19 -32.77 2.77
CA ALA A 23 -6.91 -34.16 2.42
C ALA A 23 -6.18 -34.30 1.06
N GLY A 24 -5.91 -33.20 0.35
CA GLY A 24 -5.23 -33.20 -0.95
C GLY A 24 -6.09 -33.73 -2.11
N LYS A 25 -7.42 -33.84 -1.91
CA LYS A 25 -8.35 -34.44 -2.89
C LYS A 25 -9.03 -33.41 -3.79
N MET A 26 -8.96 -32.14 -3.43
CA MET A 26 -9.43 -31.04 -4.28
C MET A 26 -8.53 -29.81 -4.14
N THR A 27 -8.67 -28.88 -5.07
CA THR A 27 -8.00 -27.58 -5.03
C THR A 27 -9.04 -26.48 -4.77
N LEU A 28 -8.71 -25.56 -3.87
CA LEU A 28 -9.46 -24.33 -3.65
C LEU A 28 -8.70 -23.16 -4.27
N ARG A 29 -9.40 -22.06 -4.54
CA ARG A 29 -8.74 -20.80 -4.90
C ARG A 29 -7.96 -20.32 -3.68
N THR A 30 -6.64 -20.48 -3.75
CA THR A 30 -5.72 -20.14 -2.68
C THR A 30 -4.79 -19.04 -3.16
N HIS A 31 -4.61 -18.02 -2.31
CA HIS A 31 -3.63 -16.97 -2.53
C HIS A 31 -2.60 -17.06 -1.41
N GLU A 32 -1.38 -17.45 -1.75
CA GLU A 32 -0.26 -17.34 -0.83
C GLU A 32 0.12 -15.86 -0.72
N VAL A 33 0.10 -15.32 0.50
CA VAL A 33 0.46 -13.93 0.77
C VAL A 33 1.64 -13.94 1.73
N VAL A 34 2.82 -13.65 1.20
CA VAL A 34 4.01 -13.38 2.01
C VAL A 34 4.16 -11.86 2.10
N PRO A 35 4.06 -11.25 3.30
CA PRO A 35 4.29 -9.82 3.43
C PRO A 35 5.74 -9.53 3.06
N ALA A 36 5.93 -8.70 2.03
CA ALA A 36 7.25 -8.24 1.67
C ALA A 36 7.83 -7.42 2.84
N LYS A 37 9.03 -7.77 3.32
CA LYS A 37 9.76 -6.91 4.24
C LYS A 37 10.24 -5.69 3.46
N ILE A 38 9.90 -4.49 3.94
CA ILE A 38 10.25 -3.25 3.28
C ILE A 38 11.20 -2.49 4.18
N ASP A 39 12.46 -2.41 3.77
CA ASP A 39 13.41 -1.61 4.52
C ASP A 39 13.10 -0.11 4.31
N PRO A 40 13.16 0.70 5.38
CA PRO A 40 12.93 2.13 5.30
C PRO A 40 13.82 2.80 4.26
N VAL A 41 13.26 3.76 3.53
CA VAL A 41 14.05 4.60 2.61
C VAL A 41 15.13 5.32 3.40
N THR A 42 16.35 5.31 2.86
CA THR A 42 17.49 5.96 3.51
C THR A 42 17.42 7.49 3.35
N PRO A 43 18.04 8.28 4.25
CA PRO A 43 18.10 9.74 4.10
C PRO A 43 18.68 10.18 2.75
N LYS A 44 19.68 9.44 2.25
CA LYS A 44 20.32 9.69 0.96
C LYS A 44 19.36 9.41 -0.21
N GLU A 45 18.73 8.24 -0.23
CA GLU A 45 17.76 7.84 -1.26
C GLU A 45 16.58 8.83 -1.33
N LEU A 46 16.08 9.28 -0.19
CA LEU A 46 15.02 10.29 -0.11
C LEU A 46 15.45 11.62 -0.74
N LYS A 47 16.63 12.11 -0.37
CA LYS A 47 17.17 13.37 -0.88
C LYS A 47 17.40 13.32 -2.39
N GLU A 48 18.00 12.24 -2.88
CA GLU A 48 18.24 12.02 -4.31
C GLU A 48 16.93 11.96 -5.10
N THR A 49 15.91 11.28 -4.57
CA THR A 49 14.57 11.22 -5.19
C THR A 49 13.97 12.61 -5.33
N ARG A 50 14.00 13.41 -4.26
CA ARG A 50 13.48 14.78 -4.28
C ARG A 50 14.21 15.66 -5.29
N GLU A 51 15.54 15.57 -5.32
CA GLU A 51 16.38 16.37 -6.21
C GLU A 51 16.22 15.97 -7.68
N LYS A 52 16.08 14.67 -7.97
CA LYS A 52 15.74 14.17 -9.32
C LYS A 52 14.44 14.76 -9.84
N LEU A 53 13.45 14.96 -8.96
CA LEU A 53 12.16 15.56 -9.28
C LEU A 53 12.18 17.10 -9.29
N ASN A 54 13.35 17.72 -9.07
CA ASN A 54 13.54 19.17 -9.02
C ASN A 54 12.64 19.89 -8.00
N MET A 55 12.38 19.26 -6.85
CA MET A 55 11.50 19.81 -5.81
C MET A 55 12.27 20.31 -4.60
N SER A 56 11.77 21.41 -4.01
CA SER A 56 12.19 21.81 -2.66
C SER A 56 11.60 20.86 -1.62
N GLN A 57 12.18 20.83 -0.41
CA GLN A 57 11.66 20.02 0.69
C GLN A 57 10.19 20.32 1.00
N ALA A 58 9.80 21.59 0.98
CA ALA A 58 8.43 22.00 1.25
C ALA A 58 7.45 21.50 0.17
N VAL A 59 7.82 21.61 -1.10
CA VAL A 59 6.99 21.15 -2.22
C VAL A 59 6.85 19.64 -2.22
N PHE A 60 7.96 18.92 -2.04
CA PHE A 60 7.93 17.45 -2.01
C PHE A 60 7.11 16.91 -0.84
N ALA A 61 7.27 17.49 0.36
CA ALA A 61 6.46 17.14 1.52
C ALA A 61 4.96 17.39 1.26
N ALA A 62 4.60 18.56 0.74
CA ALA A 62 3.22 18.89 0.41
C ALA A 62 2.61 17.96 -0.64
N ARG A 63 3.38 17.56 -1.66
CA ARG A 63 2.95 16.60 -2.70
C ARG A 63 2.70 15.21 -2.15
N LEU A 64 3.44 14.79 -1.11
CA LEU A 64 3.23 13.56 -0.37
C LEU A 64 2.17 13.66 0.75
N GLY A 65 1.58 14.83 0.98
CA GLY A 65 0.64 15.06 2.08
C GLY A 65 1.30 15.07 3.48
N LEU A 66 2.60 15.36 3.54
CA LEU A 66 3.40 15.40 4.75
C LEU A 66 3.74 16.85 5.13
N ASN A 67 4.08 17.06 6.40
CA ASN A 67 4.65 18.33 6.82
C ASN A 67 6.15 18.40 6.46
N LYS A 68 6.66 19.62 6.20
CA LYS A 68 8.07 19.85 5.85
C LYS A 68 9.04 19.33 6.93
N ARG A 69 8.70 19.52 8.21
CA ARG A 69 9.56 19.14 9.36
C ARG A 69 9.80 17.62 9.42
N THR A 70 8.82 16.81 9.03
CA THR A 70 8.94 15.36 8.95
C THR A 70 9.92 14.97 7.86
N LEU A 71 9.80 15.56 6.68
CA LEU A 71 10.75 15.33 5.58
C LEU A 71 12.18 15.74 5.97
N GLU A 72 12.34 16.91 6.61
CA GLU A 72 13.65 17.37 7.10
C GLU A 72 14.29 16.40 8.08
N ARG A 73 13.52 15.85 9.04
CA ARG A 73 14.02 14.85 9.99
C ARG A 73 14.45 13.57 9.30
N TRP A 74 13.73 13.12 8.27
CA TRP A 74 14.09 11.94 7.49
C TRP A 74 15.34 12.17 6.65
N GLU A 75 15.45 13.30 5.95
CA GLU A 75 16.66 13.63 5.15
C GLU A 75 17.90 13.84 6.03
N ARG A 76 17.73 14.22 7.31
CA ARG A 76 18.82 14.31 8.29
C ARG A 76 19.13 12.98 9.00
N GLY A 77 18.21 12.02 8.98
CA GLY A 77 18.33 10.74 9.66
C GLY A 77 17.91 10.73 11.14
N ASP A 78 17.23 11.79 11.63
CA ASP A 78 16.70 11.86 13.00
C ASP A 78 15.45 10.99 13.22
N ALA A 79 14.90 10.46 12.13
CA ALA A 79 13.73 9.60 12.11
C ALA A 79 13.72 8.80 10.80
N THR A 80 12.95 7.72 10.77
CA THR A 80 12.75 6.90 9.56
C THR A 80 11.29 6.93 9.11
N PRO A 81 11.04 6.89 7.79
CA PRO A 81 9.70 6.72 7.25
C PRO A 81 9.16 5.31 7.56
N SER A 82 7.83 5.20 7.68
CA SER A 82 7.17 3.90 7.76
C SER A 82 7.30 3.11 6.45
N ASP A 83 7.06 1.80 6.50
CA ASP A 83 7.09 0.91 5.32
C ASP A 83 6.22 1.43 4.18
N SER A 84 4.97 1.81 4.49
CA SER A 84 4.04 2.36 3.50
C SER A 84 4.55 3.66 2.89
N THR A 85 5.14 4.55 3.68
CA THR A 85 5.69 5.81 3.15
C THR A 85 6.93 5.58 2.32
N SER A 86 7.77 4.62 2.73
CA SER A 86 8.94 4.16 1.98
C SER A 86 8.54 3.63 0.60
N ILE A 87 7.43 2.89 0.50
CA ILE A 87 6.85 2.48 -0.78
C ILE A 87 6.47 3.70 -1.62
N LEU A 88 5.73 4.67 -1.06
CA LEU A 88 5.28 5.84 -1.83
C LEU A 88 6.46 6.66 -2.36
N ILE A 89 7.52 6.82 -1.56
CA ILE A 89 8.75 7.50 -2.00
C ILE A 89 9.42 6.72 -3.13
N ARG A 90 9.57 5.39 -3.01
CA ARG A 90 10.15 4.55 -4.06
C ARG A 90 9.30 4.51 -5.33
N LEU A 91 7.99 4.56 -5.21
CA LEU A 91 7.08 4.71 -6.34
C LEU A 91 7.33 6.05 -7.05
N ALA A 92 7.42 7.15 -6.31
CA ALA A 92 7.72 8.46 -6.87
C ALA A 92 9.12 8.55 -7.51
N ALA A 93 10.09 7.79 -7.00
CA ALA A 93 11.42 7.69 -7.62
C ALA A 93 11.40 6.94 -8.97
N ARG A 94 10.46 6.00 -9.12
CA ARG A 94 10.36 5.09 -10.27
C ARG A 94 9.38 5.56 -11.35
N PHE A 95 8.28 6.19 -10.95
CA PHE A 95 7.22 6.64 -11.86
C PHE A 95 6.90 8.11 -11.60
N ASP A 96 7.16 8.95 -12.60
CA ASP A 96 7.09 10.41 -12.49
C ASP A 96 5.67 10.91 -12.20
N ASP A 97 4.63 10.14 -12.57
CA ASP A 97 3.21 10.47 -12.36
C ASP A 97 2.68 10.07 -10.98
N THR A 98 3.51 9.47 -10.11
CA THR A 98 3.08 8.99 -8.79
C THR A 98 2.57 10.12 -7.90
N LEU A 99 3.24 11.27 -7.90
CA LEU A 99 2.88 12.38 -7.01
C LEU A 99 1.54 13.00 -7.42
N GLU A 100 1.25 13.07 -8.72
CA GLU A 100 -0.06 13.47 -9.26
C GLU A 100 -1.15 12.50 -8.79
N ARG A 101 -0.88 11.19 -8.88
CA ARG A 101 -1.83 10.15 -8.45
C ARG A 101 -2.13 10.24 -6.96
N ILE A 102 -1.10 10.45 -6.13
CA ILE A 102 -1.26 10.62 -4.68
C ILE A 102 -2.18 11.81 -4.39
N GLN A 103 -1.97 12.94 -5.05
CA GLN A 103 -2.81 14.12 -4.87
C GLN A 103 -4.24 13.92 -5.38
N ALA A 104 -4.42 13.22 -6.51
CA ALA A 104 -5.75 12.93 -7.04
C ALA A 104 -6.58 12.06 -6.08
N VAL A 105 -5.93 11.08 -5.42
CA VAL A 105 -6.58 10.24 -4.40
C VAL A 105 -6.85 11.04 -3.12
N ALA A 106 -5.91 11.87 -2.67
CA ALA A 106 -6.08 12.68 -1.47
C ALA A 106 -7.15 13.79 -1.64
N ALA A 107 -7.34 14.30 -2.86
CA ALA A 107 -8.34 15.31 -3.19
C ALA A 107 -9.75 14.73 -3.42
N ALA A 108 -9.88 13.41 -3.60
CA ALA A 108 -11.18 12.78 -3.73
C ALA A 108 -11.94 12.84 -2.39
N PRO A 109 -13.19 13.33 -2.34
CA PRO A 109 -13.95 13.32 -1.12
C PRO A 109 -14.10 11.86 -0.65
N SER A 110 -13.64 11.61 0.58
CA SER A 110 -13.94 10.36 1.28
C SER A 110 -15.46 10.19 1.26
N LYS A 111 -15.95 9.20 0.50
CA LYS A 111 -17.32 8.71 0.68
C LYS A 111 -17.32 8.03 2.03
N SER A 112 -17.69 8.78 3.06
CA SER A 112 -18.02 8.26 4.38
C SER A 112 -19.01 7.10 4.18
N ARG A 113 -18.62 5.91 4.61
CA ARG A 113 -19.52 4.77 4.78
C ARG A 113 -20.49 5.02 5.91
#